data_AF-A9WQI4-F1
#
_entry.id   AF-A9WQI4-F1
#
_cell.length_a   1.000
_cell.length_b   1.000
_cell.length_c   1.000
_cell.angle_alpha   90.00
_cell.angle_beta   90.00
_cell.angle_gamma   90.00
#
_symmetry.space_group_name_H-M   'P 1'
#
loop_
_entity.id
_entity.type
_entity.pdbx_description
1 polymer ?
#
loop_
_entity_poly.entity_id
_entity_poly.type
_entity_poly.pdbx_seq_one_letter_code
_entity_poly.pdbx_strand_id
1 'polypeptide(L)' 'MSEFPGPAVPAEQGSLLESEPASWPESVTATGDAGVDRVLGLLDTLPETATADHPQQFEQLHDGLLTELESGPEEAESHS' A
#
# COMPACT_ATOMS: atom_id res chain seq x y z
N MET A 1 40.82 20.43 19.64
CA MET A 1 39.36 20.29 19.78
C MET A 1 39.04 18.88 19.32
N SER A 2 38.62 18.00 20.25
CA SER A 2 38.26 16.62 19.91
C SER A 2 36.82 16.62 19.41
N GLU A 3 36.65 16.43 18.10
CA GLU A 3 35.33 16.20 17.51
C GLU A 3 34.91 14.76 17.80
N PHE A 4 33.76 14.62 18.46
CA PHE A 4 33.06 13.37 18.70
C PHE A 4 32.70 12.74 17.35
N PRO A 5 33.00 11.45 17.06
CA PRO A 5 32.40 10.81 15.91
C PRO A 5 30.90 10.69 16.20
N GLY A 6 30.08 11.49 15.50
CA GLY A 6 28.64 11.33 15.48
C GLY A 6 28.26 9.91 15.02
N PRO A 7 27.08 9.39 15.39
CA PRO A 7 26.66 8.08 14.94
C PRO A 7 26.70 8.05 13.40
N ALA A 8 27.36 7.03 12.85
CA ALA A 8 27.35 6.75 11.43
C ALA A 8 25.88 6.56 11.01
N VAL A 9 25.29 7.58 10.41
CA VAL A 9 24.06 7.41 9.66
C VAL A 9 24.35 6.37 8.58
N PRO A 10 23.61 5.25 8.50
CA PRO A 10 23.84 4.29 7.42
C PRO A 10 23.58 5.03 6.11
N ALA A 11 24.61 5.12 5.27
CA ALA A 11 24.54 5.70 3.93
C ALA A 11 23.68 4.88 2.94
N GLU A 12 22.86 3.94 3.44
CA GLU A 12 21.93 3.10 2.69
C GLU A 12 20.53 3.69 2.59
N GLN A 13 20.39 5.02 2.62
CA GLN A 13 19.12 5.68 2.24
C GLN A 13 19.28 6.48 0.93
N GLY A 14 20.44 6.42 0.29
CA GLY A 14 20.77 7.17 -0.93
C GLY A 14 20.46 6.46 -2.25
N SER A 15 19.88 5.26 -2.26
CA SER A 15 19.69 4.47 -3.49
C SER A 15 18.28 3.85 -3.62
N LEU A 16 17.24 4.45 -3.03
CA LEU A 16 15.85 4.05 -3.31
C LEU A 16 15.33 4.66 -4.62
N LEU A 17 15.97 5.75 -5.10
CA LEU A 17 15.53 6.53 -6.25
C LEU A 17 16.11 6.05 -7.59
N GLU A 18 17.11 5.17 -7.56
CA GLU A 18 17.70 4.53 -8.75
C GLU A 18 17.33 3.04 -8.81
N SER A 19 16.09 2.74 -8.39
CA SER A 19 15.45 1.49 -8.78
C SER A 19 14.78 1.73 -10.12
N GLU A 20 15.11 0.93 -11.13
CA GLU A 20 14.30 0.84 -12.36
C GLU A 20 12.82 0.85 -11.97
N PRO A 21 11.96 1.61 -12.69
CA PRO A 21 10.54 1.67 -12.36
C PRO A 21 10.04 0.23 -12.31
N ALA A 22 9.63 -0.21 -11.12
CA ALA A 22 9.15 -1.56 -10.91
C ALA A 22 8.05 -1.80 -11.94
N SER A 23 8.19 -2.85 -12.74
CA SER A 23 7.15 -3.20 -13.71
C SER A 23 5.85 -3.43 -12.96
N TRP A 24 4.80 -2.75 -13.40
CA TRP A 24 3.48 -2.95 -12.81
C TRP A 24 3.10 -4.43 -12.93
N PRO A 25 2.63 -5.08 -11.85
CA PRO A 25 2.26 -6.48 -11.91
C PRO A 25 1.12 -6.68 -12.92
N GLU A 26 1.27 -7.64 -13.83
CA GLU A 26 0.22 -7.99 -14.81
C GLU A 26 -1.04 -8.55 -14.14
N SER A 27 -0.94 -9.05 -12.90
CA SER A 27 -2.07 -9.57 -12.15
C SER A 27 -1.82 -9.50 -10.65
N VAL A 28 -2.88 -9.26 -9.88
CA VAL A 28 -2.87 -9.32 -8.42
C VAL A 28 -3.31 -10.72 -7.99
N THR A 29 -2.53 -11.38 -7.15
CA THR A 29 -2.92 -12.66 -6.55
C THR A 29 -3.97 -12.43 -5.47
N ALA A 30 -5.03 -13.24 -5.48
CA ALA A 30 -6.06 -13.19 -4.44
C ALA A 30 -5.46 -13.43 -3.05
N THR A 31 -5.88 -12.58 -2.11
CA THR A 31 -5.51 -12.61 -0.69
C THR A 31 -6.25 -13.70 0.09
N GLY A 32 -7.35 -14.22 -0.47
CA GLY A 32 -8.22 -15.21 0.16
C GLY A 32 -9.34 -14.59 0.98
N ASP A 33 -9.39 -13.26 1.06
CA ASP A 33 -10.51 -12.51 1.61
C ASP A 33 -11.26 -11.78 0.49
N ALA A 34 -12.57 -12.07 0.35
CA ALA A 34 -13.37 -11.58 -0.77
C ALA A 34 -13.57 -10.06 -0.75
N GLY A 35 -13.54 -9.43 0.43
CA GLY A 35 -13.69 -7.99 0.56
C GLY A 35 -12.40 -7.27 0.21
N VAL A 36 -11.26 -7.75 0.73
CA VAL A 36 -9.93 -7.27 0.33
C VAL A 36 -9.68 -7.48 -1.16
N ASP A 37 -10.03 -8.64 -1.71
CA ASP A 37 -9.87 -8.95 -3.14
C ASP A 37 -10.72 -8.03 -4.03
N ARG A 38 -11.90 -7.64 -3.57
CA ARG A 38 -12.75 -6.66 -4.26
C ARG A 38 -12.11 -5.27 -4.29
N VAL A 39 -11.53 -4.82 -3.18
CA VAL A 39 -10.87 -3.51 -3.08
C VAL A 39 -9.60 -3.48 -3.94
N LEU A 40 -8.80 -4.56 -3.90
CA LEU A 40 -7.59 -4.68 -4.71
C LEU A 40 -7.87 -4.75 -6.21
N GLY A 41 -9.07 -5.14 -6.63
CA GLY A 41 -9.49 -5.09 -8.03
C GLY A 41 -9.39 -3.70 -8.66
N LEU A 42 -9.40 -2.62 -7.87
CA LEU A 42 -9.18 -1.25 -8.36
C LEU A 42 -7.78 -1.06 -8.96
N LEU A 43 -6.78 -1.83 -8.50
CA LEU A 43 -5.40 -1.78 -9.00
C LEU A 43 -5.28 -2.20 -10.47
N ASP A 44 -6.24 -2.96 -11.00
CA ASP A 44 -6.26 -3.37 -12.41
C ASP A 44 -6.44 -2.16 -13.35
N THR A 45 -7.09 -1.09 -12.85
CA THR A 45 -7.38 0.12 -13.63
C THR A 45 -6.24 1.14 -13.62
N LEU A 46 -5.27 0.99 -12.72
CA LEU A 46 -4.18 1.94 -12.50
C LEU A 46 -3.24 2.12 -13.70
N PRO A 47 -2.88 1.08 -14.49
CA PRO A 47 -2.07 1.23 -15.70
C PRO A 47 -2.69 2.12 -16.77
N GLU A 48 -4.02 2.12 -16.87
CA GLU A 48 -4.77 2.92 -17.84
C GLU A 48 -5.17 4.30 -17.30
N THR A 49 -5.05 4.50 -15.98
CA THR A 49 -5.40 5.74 -15.30
C THR A 49 -4.26 6.76 -15.40
N ALA A 50 -4.59 8.02 -15.68
CA ALA A 50 -3.61 9.09 -15.70
C ALA A 50 -3.01 9.31 -14.30
N THR A 51 -1.71 9.59 -14.24
CA THR A 51 -1.00 9.77 -12.96
C THR A 51 -1.57 10.89 -12.09
N ALA A 52 -2.24 11.89 -12.69
CA ALA A 52 -2.91 12.95 -11.95
C ALA A 52 -4.09 12.45 -11.10
N ASP A 53 -4.70 11.33 -11.48
CA ASP A 53 -5.84 10.71 -10.80
C ASP A 53 -5.41 9.61 -9.81
N HIS A 54 -4.12 9.22 -9.81
CA HIS A 54 -3.57 8.22 -8.89
C HIS A 54 -3.76 8.58 -7.40
N PRO A 55 -3.67 9.85 -6.95
CA PRO A 55 -3.95 10.20 -5.55
C PRO A 55 -5.38 9.83 -5.15
N GLN A 56 -6.36 10.10 -6.01
CA GLN A 56 -7.75 9.78 -5.75
C GLN A 56 -7.99 8.26 -5.74
N GLN A 57 -7.37 7.52 -6.66
CA GLN A 57 -7.44 6.05 -6.67
C GLN A 57 -6.79 5.45 -5.40
N PHE A 58 -5.67 6.03 -4.95
CA PHE A 58 -5.02 5.62 -3.72
C PHE A 58 -5.92 5.85 -2.50
N GLU A 59 -6.55 7.03 -2.39
CA GLU A 59 -7.50 7.32 -1.31
C GLU A 59 -8.66 6.31 -1.28
N GLN A 60 -9.25 6.00 -2.45
CA GLN A 60 -10.33 5.02 -2.54
C GLN A 60 -9.90 3.61 -2.11
N LEU A 61 -8.71 3.18 -2.54
CA LEU A 61 -8.16 1.88 -2.15
C LEU A 61 -7.85 1.84 -0.65
N HIS A 62 -7.25 2.91 -0.12
CA HIS A 62 -6.92 3.03 1.30
C HIS A 62 -8.17 2.97 2.18
N ASP A 63 -9.20 3.78 1.89
CA ASP A 63 -10.46 3.77 2.64
C ASP A 63 -11.20 2.43 2.51
N GLY A 64 -11.16 1.80 1.33
CA GLY A 64 -11.73 0.47 1.13
C GLY A 64 -11.05 -0.59 2.01
N LEU A 65 -9.71 -0.60 2.05
CA LEU A 65 -8.96 -1.53 2.91
C LEU A 65 -9.18 -1.23 4.39
N LEU A 66 -9.27 0.04 4.77
CA LEU A 66 -9.58 0.43 6.15
C LEU A 66 -10.97 -0.07 6.56
N THR A 67 -11.95 0.06 5.69
CA THR A 67 -13.32 -0.43 5.92
C THR A 67 -13.34 -1.94 6.15
N GLU A 68 -12.61 -2.72 5.35
CA GLU A 68 -12.51 -4.18 5.54
C GLU A 68 -11.81 -4.55 6.85
N LEU A 69 -10.78 -3.79 7.25
CA LEU A 69 -10.11 -3.98 8.53
C LEU A 69 -11.01 -3.64 9.73
N GLU A 70 -11.80 -2.56 9.63
CA GLU A 70 -12.76 -2.15 10.66
C GLU A 70 -13.95 -3.12 10.73
N SER A 71 -14.34 -3.72 9.61
CA SER A 71 -15.45 -4.68 9.50
C SER A 71 -15.05 -6.13 9.84
N GLY A 72 -13.93 -6.31 10.56
CA GLY A 72 -13.35 -7.63 10.86
C GLY A 72 -14.35 -8.66 11.44
N PRO A 73 -13.99 -9.96 11.48
CA PRO A 73 -14.89 -11.06 11.82
C PRO A 73 -15.47 -11.03 13.26
N GLU A 74 -15.17 -10.00 14.05
CA GLU A 74 -15.44 -9.92 15.49
C GLU A 74 -16.66 -9.06 15.84
N GLU A 75 -17.45 -8.60 14.87
CA GLU A 75 -18.74 -7.91 15.13
C GLU A 75 -19.95 -8.86 15.12
N ALA A 76 -19.74 -10.18 14.99
CA ALA A 76 -20.81 -11.18 15.04
C ALA A 76 -21.07 -11.78 16.44
N GLU A 77 -20.22 -11.50 17.45
CA GLU A 77 -20.29 -12.11 18.78
C GLU A 77 -20.36 -11.08 19.93
N SER A 78 -21.26 -10.10 19.87
CA SER A 78 -21.66 -9.33 21.08
C SER A 78 -23.04 -8.70 20.92
N HIS A 79 -24.04 -9.55 20.73
CA HIS A 79 -25.41 -9.24 21.12
C HIS A 79 -26.12 -10.55 21.54
N SER A 80 -25.93 -10.94 22.79
CA SER A 80 -26.76 -11.91 23.51
C SER A 80 -27.15 -11.33 24.86
#